data_AF-A0A3B8RAS5-F1
#
_entry.id   AF-A0A3B8RAS5-F1
#
_cell.length_a   1.000
_cell.length_b   1.000
_cell.length_c   1.000
_cell.angle_alpha   90.00
_cell.angle_beta   90.00
_cell.angle_gamma   90.00
#
_symmetry.space_group_name_H-M   'P 1'
#
loop_
_entity.id
_entity.type
_entity.pdbx_description
1 polymer ?
#
loop_
_entity_poly.entity_id
_entity_poly.type
_entity_poly.pdbx_seq_one_letter_code
_entity_poly.pdbx_strand_id
1 'polypeptide(L)' 'AVAAKTKSFQWLGEYQGLEVIEHAGTALAQDGDHTVRTPYDRCVLVMPTRARFNVGNTMLRFGRFEG' A
#
# COMPACT_ATOMS: atom_id res chain seq x y z
N ALA A 1 -8.09 -2.51 -3.47
CA ALA A 1 -6.78 -3.19 -3.37
C ALA A 1 -5.80 -2.47 -4.29
N VAL A 2 -4.51 -2.46 -3.97
CA VAL A 2 -3.48 -1.88 -4.84
C VAL A 2 -2.76 -3.02 -5.54
N ALA A 3 -2.71 -2.99 -6.86
CA ALA A 3 -1.91 -3.92 -7.66
C ALA A 3 -0.69 -3.20 -8.23
N ALA A 4 0.45 -3.89 -8.30
CA ALA A 4 1.65 -3.36 -8.92
C ALA A 4 1.40 -3.12 -10.42
N LYS A 5 1.69 -1.91 -10.89
CA LYS A 5 1.56 -1.50 -12.30
C LYS A 5 2.87 -1.70 -13.05
N THR A 6 4.01 -1.64 -12.36
CA THR A 6 5.34 -1.79 -12.93
C THR A 6 6.15 -2.86 -12.19
N LYS A 7 7.29 -3.26 -12.78
CA LYS A 7 8.28 -4.13 -12.12
C LYS A 7 9.16 -3.37 -11.12
N SER A 8 9.08 -2.04 -11.11
CA SER A 8 9.86 -1.15 -10.24
C SER A 8 9.13 -0.75 -8.97
N PHE A 9 8.09 -1.49 -8.56
CA PHE A 9 7.39 -1.23 -7.30
C PHE A 9 8.37 -1.30 -6.13
N GLN A 10 8.38 -0.27 -5.28
CA GLN A 10 9.22 -0.18 -4.10
C GLN A 10 8.45 0.43 -2.93
N TRP A 11 8.49 -0.23 -1.78
CA TRP A 11 7.97 0.33 -0.53
C TRP A 11 8.87 1.46 -0.03
N LEU A 12 8.27 2.54 0.45
CA LEU A 12 8.97 3.69 1.04
C LEU A 12 9.19 3.54 2.55
N GLY A 13 8.60 2.51 3.14
CA GLY A 13 8.73 2.18 4.56
C GLY A 13 8.57 0.68 4.80
N GLU A 14 8.77 0.28 6.05
CA GLU A 14 8.53 -1.09 6.48
C GLU A 14 7.10 -1.25 6.97
N TYR A 15 6.31 -1.98 6.21
CA TYR A 15 4.95 -2.36 6.59
C TYR A 15 4.89 -3.87 6.85
N GLN A 16 4.26 -4.24 7.97
CA GLN A 16 4.07 -5.59 8.51
C GLN A 16 2.61 -6.05 8.39
N GLY A 17 1.67 -5.11 8.26
CA GLY A 17 0.24 -5.37 8.17
C GLY A 17 -0.53 -5.03 9.45
N LEU A 18 -1.79 -4.68 9.25
CA LEU A 18 -2.75 -4.18 10.23
C LEU A 18 -2.37 -2.84 10.90
N GLU A 19 -1.34 -2.14 10.40
CA GLU A 19 -1.06 -0.79 10.87
C GLU A 19 -2.15 0.18 10.45
N VAL A 20 -2.43 1.16 11.31
CA VAL A 20 -3.28 2.30 11.00
C VAL A 20 -2.39 3.46 10.57
N ILE A 21 -2.59 3.92 9.35
CA ILE A 21 -1.96 5.15 8.85
C ILE A 21 -2.94 6.29 9.07
N GLU A 22 -2.56 7.23 9.93
CA GLU A 22 -3.45 8.27 10.44
C GLU A 22 -4.01 9.18 9.35
N HIS A 23 -3.18 9.60 8.40
CA HIS A 23 -3.55 10.64 7.43
C HIS A 23 -3.73 10.11 6.01
N ALA A 24 -4.77 10.59 5.33
CA ALA A 24 -4.96 10.46 3.89
C ALA A 24 -3.79 11.11 3.14
N GLY A 25 -3.47 10.59 1.95
CA GLY A 25 -2.38 11.09 1.12
C GLY A 25 -0.98 10.69 1.58
N THR A 26 -0.84 9.95 2.68
CA THR A 26 0.46 9.43 3.16
C THR A 26 1.06 8.51 2.11
N ALA A 27 2.31 8.77 1.70
CA ALA A 27 3.01 7.97 0.70
C ALA A 27 3.48 6.63 1.31
N LEU A 28 3.17 5.53 0.63
CA LEU A 28 3.50 4.17 1.07
C LEU A 28 4.54 3.49 0.17
N ALA A 29 4.43 3.70 -1.14
CA ALA A 29 5.28 3.07 -2.13
C ALA A 29 5.41 3.94 -3.38
N GLN A 30 6.46 3.71 -4.15
CA GLN A 30 6.63 4.22 -5.51
C GLN A 30 6.47 3.07 -6.51
N ASP A 31 5.69 3.28 -7.56
CA ASP A 31 5.43 2.30 -8.62
C ASP A 31 5.61 2.95 -9.99
N GLY A 32 6.85 2.94 -10.49
CA GLY A 32 7.24 3.76 -11.64
C GLY A 32 7.09 5.24 -11.30
N ASP A 33 6.33 5.99 -12.08
CA ASP A 33 6.06 7.42 -11.84
C ASP A 33 4.87 7.66 -10.89
N HIS A 34 4.21 6.60 -10.42
CA HIS A 34 3.03 6.71 -9.57
C HIS A 34 3.34 6.43 -8.10
N THR A 35 3.08 7.40 -7.22
CA THR A 35 3.16 7.20 -5.77
C THR A 35 1.86 6.58 -5.25
N VAL A 36 1.97 5.41 -4.60
CA VAL A 36 0.85 4.80 -3.87
C VAL A 36 0.67 5.54 -2.55
N ARG A 37 -0.54 6.05 -2.32
CA ARG A 37 -0.90 6.83 -1.12
C ARG A 37 -2.12 6.24 -0.42
N THR A 38 -2.24 6.51 0.88
CA THR A 38 -3.48 6.21 1.62
C THR A 38 -4.65 7.02 1.05
N PRO A 39 -5.80 6.39 0.76
CA PRO A 39 -6.94 7.07 0.14
C PRO A 39 -7.81 7.86 1.13
N TYR A 40 -7.68 7.59 2.44
CA TYR A 40 -8.47 8.22 3.51
C TYR A 40 -7.71 8.18 4.85
N ASP A 41 -8.18 8.94 5.83
CA ASP A 41 -7.64 8.95 7.20
C ASP A 41 -7.91 7.64 7.93
N ARG A 42 -7.00 7.29 8.85
CA ARG A 42 -7.03 6.04 9.63
C ARG A 42 -7.18 4.81 8.73
N CYS A 43 -6.37 4.78 7.68
CA CYS A 43 -6.35 3.69 6.72
C CYS A 43 -5.60 2.49 7.29
N VAL A 44 -6.24 1.33 7.33
CA VAL A 44 -5.60 0.07 7.76
C VAL A 44 -4.91 -0.57 6.58
N LEU A 45 -3.63 -0.94 6.72
CA LEU A 45 -2.89 -1.67 5.69
C LEU A 45 -3.08 -3.17 5.86
N VAL A 46 -3.80 -3.82 4.96
CA VAL A 46 -4.10 -5.26 5.08
C VAL A 46 -3.17 -6.08 4.18
N MET A 47 -2.40 -6.97 4.82
CA MET A 47 -1.45 -7.90 4.21
C MET A 47 -0.54 -7.25 3.14
N PRO A 48 0.29 -6.26 3.52
CA PRO A 48 1.31 -5.75 2.62
C PRO A 48 2.30 -6.88 2.28
N THR A 49 2.48 -7.17 0.99
CA THR A 49 3.40 -8.24 0.56
C THR A 49 4.77 -7.68 0.19
N ARG A 50 5.80 -8.45 0.52
CA ARG A 50 7.19 -8.26 0.05
C ARG A 50 7.57 -9.32 -1.00
N ALA A 51 6.60 -10.14 -1.44
CA ALA A 51 6.83 -11.13 -2.49
C ALA A 51 7.28 -10.46 -3.79
N ARG A 52 7.92 -11.22 -4.69
CA ARG A 52 8.42 -10.70 -5.98
C ARG A 52 7.36 -9.82 -6.66
N PHE A 53 7.75 -8.58 -6.93
CA PHE A 53 6.90 -7.55 -7.51
C PHE A 53 6.70 -7.79 -9.00
N ASN A 54 5.80 -8.73 -9.32
CA ASN A 54 5.29 -8.89 -10.67
C ASN A 54 4.12 -7.94 -10.90
N VAL A 55 4.05 -7.37 -12.10
CA VAL A 55 2.93 -6.55 -12.53
C VAL A 55 1.63 -7.34 -12.38
N GLY A 56 0.60 -6.72 -11.82
CA GLY A 56 -0.70 -7.32 -11.53
C GLY A 56 -0.81 -7.96 -10.14
N ASN A 57 0.29 -8.24 -9.45
CA ASN A 57 0.21 -8.76 -8.08
C ASN A 57 -0.45 -7.73 -7.16
N THR A 58 -1.37 -8.20 -6.32
CA THR A 58 -1.92 -7.36 -5.25
C THR A 58 -0.83 -7.12 -4.21
N MET A 59 -0.47 -5.85 -4.03
CA MET A 59 0.58 -5.42 -3.12
C MET A 59 0.07 -5.21 -1.70
N LEU A 60 -1.15 -4.70 -1.57
CA LEU A 60 -1.87 -4.58 -0.32
C LEU A 60 -3.36 -4.39 -0.56
N ARG A 61 -4.14 -4.50 0.52
CA ARG A 61 -5.53 -4.01 0.56
C ARG A 61 -5.62 -2.88 1.59
N PHE A 62 -6.53 -1.94 1.34
CA PHE A 62 -6.88 -0.93 2.31
C PHE A 62 -8.12 -1.38 3.07
N GLY A 63 -8.08 -1.23 4.39
CA GLY A 63 -9.21 -1.48 5.29
C GLY A 63 -9.53 -0.24 6.11
N ARG A 64 -10.63 -0.32 6.86
CA ARG A 64 -11.02 0.66 7.87
C ARG A 64 -11.77 -0.11 8.96
N PHE A 65 -11.66 0.35 10.21
CA PHE A 65 -12.51 -0.17 11.27
C PHE A 65 -13.90 0.43 11.13
N GLU A 66 -14.91 -0.44 11.10
CA GLU A 66 -16.32 -0.05 11.18
C GLU A 66 -16.76 -0.21 12.64
N GLY A 67 -17.53 0.75 13.14
CA GLY A 67 -18.09 0.75 14.50
C GLY A 67 -19.48 0.13 14.55
#